data_AF-A0AB37KG84-F1
#
_entry.id   AF-A0AB37KG84-F1
#
_cell.length_a   1.000
_cell.length_b   1.000
_cell.length_c   1.000
_cell.angle_alpha   90.00
_cell.angle_beta   90.00
_cell.angle_gamma   90.00
#
_symmetry.space_group_name_H-M   'P 1'
#
loop_
_entity.id
_entity.type
_entity.pdbx_description
1 polymer ?
#
loop_
_entity_poly.entity_id
_entity_poly.type
_entity_poly.pdbx_seq_one_letter_code
_entity_poly.pdbx_strand_id
1 'polypeptide(L)' 'MTVFNAYQVRGALKKKKFKEEPKDHNFYFLYINGKRTSINTHTSHNQQDINDHLINCMKKQLKLDKKDFKNLF' A
#
# COMPACT_ATOMS: atom_id res chain seq x y z
N MET A 1 15.02 12.66 3.20
CA MET A 1 13.84 12.42 2.32
C MET A 1 13.86 10.94 1.99
N THR A 2 12.82 10.20 2.36
CA THR A 2 12.76 8.76 2.05
C THR A 2 11.94 8.61 0.78
N VAL A 3 12.59 8.16 -0.27
CA VAL A 3 11.97 7.96 -1.58
C VAL A 3 11.86 6.44 -1.76
N PHE A 4 10.65 5.90 -1.68
CA PHE A 4 10.45 4.48 -2.00
C PHE A 4 10.07 4.34 -3.47
N ASN A 5 10.76 3.45 -4.16
CA ASN A 5 10.38 3.09 -5.51
C ASN A 5 9.01 2.39 -5.47
N ALA A 6 8.09 2.78 -6.35
CA ALA A 6 6.76 2.19 -6.45
C ALA A 6 6.80 0.65 -6.60
N TYR A 7 7.83 0.11 -7.26
CA TYR A 7 8.07 -1.34 -7.37
C TYR A 7 8.32 -2.01 -6.01
N GLN A 8 9.12 -1.38 -5.15
CA GLN A 8 9.39 -1.89 -3.80
C GLN A 8 8.11 -1.91 -2.96
N VAL A 9 7.31 -0.83 -3.04
CA VAL A 9 6.04 -0.73 -2.32
C VAL A 9 5.05 -1.77 -2.84
N ARG A 10 4.94 -1.97 -4.16
CA ARG A 10 4.11 -3.03 -4.75
C ARG A 10 4.55 -4.42 -4.30
N GLY A 11 5.85 -4.68 -4.24
CA GLY A 11 6.42 -5.93 -3.72
C GLY A 11 6.05 -6.18 -2.25
N ALA A 12 6.18 -5.16 -1.40
CA ALA A 12 5.82 -5.24 0.01
C ALA A 12 4.31 -5.48 0.21
N LEU A 13 3.46 -4.77 -0.54
CA LEU A 13 2.00 -4.93 -0.51
C LEU A 13 1.62 -6.36 -0.92
N LYS A 14 2.14 -6.88 -2.04
CA LYS A 14 1.86 -8.25 -2.50
C LYS A 14 2.29 -9.31 -1.48
N LYS A 15 3.47 -9.16 -0.85
CA LYS A 15 3.93 -10.06 0.24
C LYS A 15 2.92 -10.12 1.39
N LYS A 16 2.22 -9.02 1.66
CA LYS A 16 1.22 -8.90 2.73
C LYS A 16 -0.21 -9.21 2.30
N LYS A 17 -0.40 -10.02 1.27
CA LYS A 17 -1.73 -10.42 0.79
C LYS A 17 -2.59 -9.25 0.31
N PHE A 18 -1.98 -8.11 -0.02
CA PHE A 18 -2.69 -7.11 -0.80
C PHE A 18 -2.79 -7.60 -2.24
N LYS A 19 -3.98 -7.44 -2.82
CA LYS A 19 -4.22 -7.67 -4.24
C LYS A 19 -4.52 -6.34 -4.89
N GLU A 20 -3.93 -6.17 -6.06
CA GLU A 20 -4.20 -5.05 -6.94
C GLU A 20 -5.53 -5.29 -7.64
N GLU A 21 -6.44 -4.34 -7.54
CA GLU A 21 -7.69 -4.34 -8.30
C GLU A 21 -7.59 -3.28 -9.40
N PRO A 22 -7.87 -3.63 -10.67
CA PRO A 22 -7.87 -2.67 -11.76
C PRO A 22 -9.08 -1.72 -11.61
N LYS A 23 -8.77 -0.45 -11.36
CA LYS A 23 -9.67 0.71 -11.38
C LYS A 23 -8.94 1.85 -12.09
N ASP A 24 -9.56 3.04 -12.22
CA ASP A 24 -8.91 4.24 -12.77
C ASP A 24 -7.59 4.62 -12.06
N HIS A 25 -7.36 4.08 -10.86
CA HIS A 25 -6.07 4.12 -10.17
C HIS A 25 -5.64 2.72 -9.70
N ASN A 26 -4.35 2.55 -9.40
CA ASN A 26 -3.82 1.33 -8.78
C ASN A 26 -4.28 1.25 -7.32
N PHE A 27 -5.39 0.56 -7.08
CA PHE A 27 -5.89 0.27 -5.74
C PHE A 27 -5.40 -1.10 -5.27
N TYR A 28 -4.99 -1.16 -4.01
CA TYR A 28 -4.55 -2.36 -3.34
C TYR A 28 -5.47 -2.65 -2.15
N PHE A 29 -6.12 -3.81 -2.16
CA PHE A 29 -7.01 -4.26 -1.09
C PHE A 29 -6.37 -5.42 -0.32
N LEU A 30 -6.47 -5.40 1.01
CA LEU A 30 -5.99 -6.49 1.84
C LEU A 30 -6.97 -7.67 1.82
N TYR A 31 -6.47 -8.85 1.53
CA TYR A 31 -7.21 -10.11 1.60
C TYR A 31 -6.72 -10.97 2.75
N ILE A 32 -7.63 -11.34 3.66
CA ILE A 32 -7.34 -12.26 4.78
C ILE A 32 -8.24 -13.48 4.61
N ASN A 33 -7.65 -14.68 4.59
CA ASN A 33 -8.38 -15.94 4.39
C ASN A 33 -9.30 -15.93 3.15
N GLY A 34 -8.85 -15.30 2.07
CA GLY A 34 -9.62 -15.16 0.83
C GLY A 34 -10.73 -14.10 0.86
N LYS A 35 -11.02 -13.49 2.03
CA LYS A 35 -12.00 -12.42 2.17
C LYS A 35 -11.35 -11.06 1.99
N ARG A 36 -11.99 -10.21 1.17
CA ARG A 36 -11.62 -8.80 1.00
C ARG A 36 -11.97 -8.03 2.27
N THR A 37 -11.02 -7.23 2.76
CA THR A 37 -11.24 -6.32 3.87
C THR A 37 -11.54 -4.90 3.38
N SER A 38 -12.02 -4.04 4.26
CA SER A 38 -12.16 -2.59 3.99
C SER A 38 -10.82 -1.86 3.96
N ILE A 39 -9.73 -2.50 4.40
CA ILE A 39 -8.39 -1.95 4.39
C ILE A 39 -7.88 -1.91 2.96
N ASN A 40 -7.63 -0.70 2.49
CA ASN A 40 -7.16 -0.45 1.15
C ASN A 40 -6.22 0.74 1.11
N THR A 41 -5.36 0.75 0.11
CA THR A 41 -4.51 1.90 -0.19
C THR A 41 -4.43 2.09 -1.69
N HIS A 42 -4.19 3.30 -2.13
CA HIS A 42 -4.00 3.60 -3.55
C HIS A 42 -2.66 4.29 -3.74
N THR A 43 -1.99 3.91 -4.81
CA THR A 43 -0.81 4.63 -5.29
C THR A 43 -1.28 5.54 -6.41
N SER A 44 -1.70 6.75 -6.05
CA SER A 44 -1.96 7.83 -7.01
C SER A 44 -0.62 8.39 -7.45
N HIS A 45 0.00 7.79 -8.46
CA HIS A 45 1.10 8.45 -9.15
C HIS A 45 1.36 7.84 -10.52
N ASN A 46 1.60 8.71 -11.51
CA ASN A 46 2.03 8.39 -12.87
C ASN A 46 3.44 7.77 -12.87
N GLN A 47 3.60 6.59 -12.27
CA GLN A 47 4.86 5.84 -12.22
C GLN A 47 6.05 6.55 -11.54
N GLN A 48 5.81 7.66 -10.85
CA GLN A 48 6.82 8.40 -10.10
C GLN A 48 6.96 7.87 -8.66
N ASP A 49 8.07 8.23 -8.03
CA ASP A 49 8.44 7.73 -6.70
C ASP A 49 7.41 8.07 -5.61
N ILE A 50 7.24 7.16 -4.65
CA ILE A 50 6.34 7.37 -3.52
C ILE A 50 7.07 8.23 -2.48
N ASN A 51 6.70 9.51 -2.45
CA ASN A 51 7.27 10.49 -1.53
C ASN A 51 6.72 10.35 -0.10
N ASP A 52 7.36 11.03 0.85
CA ASP A 52 7.00 11.05 2.27
C ASP A 52 5.51 11.42 2.52
N HIS A 53 4.92 12.26 1.66
CA HIS A 53 3.51 12.63 1.74
C HIS A 53 2.58 11.45 1.42
N LEU A 54 2.81 10.77 0.29
CA LEU A 54 2.07 9.57 -0.09
C LEU A 54 2.25 8.46 0.94
N ILE A 55 3.47 8.23 1.43
CA ILE A 55 3.73 7.25 2.50
C ILE A 55 2.83 7.56 3.70
N ASN A 56 2.76 8.81 4.14
CA ASN A 56 1.96 9.21 5.30
C ASN A 56 0.45 9.00 5.06
N CYS A 57 -0.03 9.26 3.84
CA CYS A 57 -1.40 8.96 3.43
C CYS A 57 -1.66 7.45 3.43
N MET A 58 -0.77 6.64 2.88
CA MET A 58 -0.89 5.19 2.86
C MET A 58 -0.91 4.62 4.29
N LYS A 59 -0.09 5.13 5.22
CA LYS A 59 -0.13 4.69 6.64
C LYS A 59 -1.53 4.88 7.24
N LYS A 60 -2.12 6.06 7.02
CA LYS A 60 -3.45 6.40 7.53
C LYS A 60 -4.55 5.55 6.89
N GLN A 61 -4.48 5.34 5.58
CA GLN A 61 -5.43 4.52 4.82
C GLN A 61 -5.42 3.05 5.27
N LEU A 62 -4.23 2.52 5.52
CA LEU A 62 -4.08 1.14 5.94
C LEU A 62 -4.50 0.91 7.40
N LYS A 63 -4.74 1.98 8.18
CA LYS A 63 -5.07 1.94 9.61
C LYS A 63 -4.24 0.92 10.39
N LEU A 64 -2.96 0.80 10.01
CA LEU A 64 -2.07 -0.18 10.61
C LEU A 64 -1.64 0.30 11.97
N ASP A 65 -1.69 -0.60 12.94
CA ASP A 65 -1.01 -0.37 14.20
C ASP A 65 0.50 -0.22 13.94
N LYS A 66 1.21 0.51 14.80
CA LYS A 66 2.63 0.84 14.62
C LYS A 66 3.49 -0.43 14.42
N LYS A 67 3.02 -1.55 14.98
CA LYS A 67 3.61 -2.89 14.88
C LYS A 67 3.45 -3.51 13.49
N ASP A 68 2.27 -3.40 12.89
CA ASP A 68 2.01 -3.94 11.55
C ASP A 68 2.61 -3.06 10.45
N PHE A 69 2.67 -1.75 10.68
CA PHE A 69 3.34 -0.82 9.78
C PHE A 69 4.85 -1.05 9.73
N LYS A 70 5.51 -1.30 10.87
CA LYS A 70 6.94 -1.67 10.88
C LYS A 70 7.23 -2.98 10.15
N ASN A 71 6.24 -3.84 10.04
CA ASN A 71 6.39 -5.12 9.37
C ASN A 71 6.22 -5.00 7.84
N LEU A 72 5.84 -3.82 7.31
CA LEU A 72 5.75 -3.51 5.87
C LEU A 72 7.10 -3.24 5.20
N PHE A 73 8.13 -2.86 5.97
CA PHE A 73 9.43 -2.42 5.47
C PHE A 73 10.55 -3.13 6.20
#